data_AF-A0A377VT27-F1
#
_entry.id   AF-A0A377VT27-F1
#
_cell.length_a   1.000
_cell.length_b   1.000
_cell.length_c   1.000
_cell.angle_alpha   90.00
_cell.angle_beta   90.00
_cell.angle_gamma   90.00
#
_symmetry.space_group_name_H-M   'P 1'
#
loop_
_entity.id
_entity.type
_entity.pdbx_description
1 polymer ?
#
loop_
_entity_poly.entity_id
_entity_poly.type
_entity_poly.pdbx_seq_one_letter_code
_entity_poly.pdbx_strand_id
1 'polypeptide(L)'
;MAAGRGEAVAKAVGIKGDYLPDVVDATAGLGRDAFVLASVGCRVRMLERNPVVAALLDDGLARGYADAEIGGWLQERLQLIHASSLTALTDITPRPQVVYLDPMFPHKQKSALVKKEMRVFKSLVGPDLDADGLLAPARQLATKRVVVKRPDYAPPLADVRHA
;
A
#
# COMPACT_ATOMS: atom_id res chain seq x y z
N MET A 1 12.74 5.68 14.90
CA MET A 1 12.95 4.22 14.89
C MET A 1 12.52 3.72 13.52
N ALA A 2 13.45 3.28 12.68
CA ALA A 2 13.13 2.80 11.35
C ALA A 2 12.29 1.51 11.46
N ALA A 3 11.10 1.55 10.88
CA ALA A 3 10.25 0.41 10.64
C ALA A 3 11.06 -0.71 9.98
N GLY A 4 11.09 -1.90 10.60
CA GLY A 4 12.11 -2.91 10.32
C GLY A 4 11.61 -4.12 9.52
N ARG A 5 12.56 -4.95 9.08
CA ARG A 5 12.31 -6.29 8.50
C ARG A 5 11.43 -7.21 9.38
N GLY A 6 11.30 -6.90 10.66
CA GLY A 6 10.48 -7.63 11.63
C GLY A 6 8.98 -7.34 11.55
N GLU A 7 8.55 -6.29 10.84
CA GLU A 7 7.14 -5.91 10.75
C GLU A 7 6.29 -6.94 10.02
N ALA A 8 5.01 -7.02 10.41
CA ALA A 8 4.07 -7.98 9.84
C ALA A 8 3.93 -7.79 8.33
N VAL A 9 3.91 -6.53 7.85
CA VAL A 9 3.83 -6.22 6.41
C VAL A 9 5.07 -6.70 5.66
N ALA A 10 6.28 -6.51 6.22
CA ALA A 10 7.53 -6.95 5.61
C ALA A 10 7.59 -8.49 5.46
N LYS A 11 7.16 -9.21 6.49
CA LYS A 11 7.05 -10.68 6.44
C LYS A 11 5.98 -11.13 5.46
N ALA A 12 4.83 -10.45 5.40
CA ALA A 12 3.72 -10.79 4.52
C ALA A 12 4.09 -10.68 3.03
N VAL A 13 4.86 -9.65 2.65
CA VAL A 13 5.39 -9.52 1.28
C VAL A 13 6.53 -10.50 0.96
N GLY A 14 7.02 -11.24 1.97
CA GLY A 14 7.97 -12.32 1.81
C GLY A 14 9.44 -11.93 1.94
N ILE A 15 9.75 -10.75 2.50
CA ILE A 15 11.14 -10.32 2.72
C ILE A 15 11.84 -11.34 3.65
N LYS A 16 12.93 -11.92 3.17
CA LYS A 16 13.75 -12.91 3.90
C LYS A 16 15.17 -12.94 3.35
N GLY A 17 16.18 -12.88 4.23
CA GLY A 17 17.58 -12.83 3.81
C GLY A 17 17.81 -11.61 2.91
N ASP A 18 18.34 -11.83 1.71
CA ASP A 18 18.60 -10.77 0.73
C ASP A 18 17.48 -10.56 -0.29
N TYR A 19 16.38 -11.31 -0.16
CA TYR A 19 15.22 -11.14 -1.04
C TYR A 19 14.43 -9.88 -0.69
N LEU A 20 14.48 -8.88 -1.59
CA LEU A 20 13.77 -7.62 -1.54
C LEU A 20 12.94 -7.46 -2.83
N PRO A 21 11.63 -7.75 -2.82
CA PRO A 21 10.81 -7.68 -4.02
C PRO A 21 10.53 -6.24 -4.46
N ASP A 22 10.31 -6.03 -5.75
CA ASP A 22 9.55 -4.90 -6.24
C ASP A 22 8.08 -5.07 -5.84
N VAL A 23 7.53 -4.02 -5.23
CA VAL A 23 6.17 -4.00 -4.71
C VAL A 23 5.36 -2.94 -5.43
N VAL A 24 4.12 -3.28 -5.76
CA VAL A 24 3.08 -2.28 -6.06
C VAL A 24 2.11 -2.24 -4.89
N ASP A 25 2.02 -1.09 -4.22
CA ASP A 25 0.95 -0.82 -3.26
C ASP A 25 -0.23 -0.22 -4.02
N ALA A 26 -1.30 -0.98 -4.20
CA ALA A 26 -2.43 -0.55 -5.02
C ALA A 26 -3.48 0.26 -4.24
N THR A 27 -3.20 0.60 -2.99
CA THR A 27 -4.11 1.31 -2.08
C THR A 27 -3.28 2.18 -1.13
N ALA A 28 -2.48 3.08 -1.70
CA ALA A 28 -1.41 3.77 -0.99
C ALA A 28 -1.85 4.46 0.30
N GLY A 29 -3.00 5.14 0.28
CA GLY A 29 -3.54 5.85 1.43
C GLY A 29 -2.55 6.89 1.96
N LEU A 30 -2.12 6.75 3.22
CA LEU A 30 -1.11 7.66 3.80
C LEU A 30 0.34 7.19 3.58
N GLY A 31 0.57 6.14 2.77
CA GLY A 31 1.90 5.68 2.39
C GLY A 31 2.70 5.02 3.51
N ARG A 32 2.07 4.69 4.66
CA ARG A 32 2.76 4.17 5.84
C ARG A 32 3.41 2.82 5.58
N ASP A 33 2.63 1.84 5.12
CA ASP A 33 3.11 0.50 4.87
C ASP A 33 4.09 0.49 3.67
N ALA A 34 3.81 1.27 2.63
CA ALA A 34 4.71 1.49 1.50
C ALA A 34 6.08 2.06 1.93
N PHE A 35 6.09 3.05 2.82
CA PHE A 35 7.32 3.63 3.37
C PHE A 35 8.11 2.62 4.22
N VAL A 36 7.44 1.77 5.02
CA VAL A 36 8.09 0.66 5.74
C VAL A 36 8.81 -0.27 4.75
N LEU A 37 8.13 -0.69 3.68
CA LEU A 37 8.68 -1.58 2.67
C LEU A 37 9.88 -0.96 1.93
N ALA A 38 9.78 0.32 1.56
CA ALA A 38 10.86 1.06 0.91
C ALA A 38 12.08 1.23 1.82
N SER A 39 11.84 1.55 3.11
CA SER A 39 12.89 1.69 4.14
C SER A 39 13.65 0.38 4.37
N VAL A 40 12.96 -0.75 4.26
CA VAL A 40 13.58 -2.08 4.35
C VAL A 40 14.42 -2.43 3.10
N GLY A 41 14.16 -1.77 1.98
CA GLY A 41 14.94 -1.89 0.73
C GLY A 41 14.16 -2.34 -0.49
N CYS A 42 12.84 -2.49 -0.41
CA CYS A 42 12.01 -2.78 -1.58
C CYS A 42 11.92 -1.56 -2.50
N ARG A 43 11.73 -1.75 -3.80
CA ARG A 43 11.27 -0.69 -4.70
C ARG A 43 9.75 -0.73 -4.76
N VAL A 44 9.12 0.34 -4.33
CA VAL A 44 7.68 0.44 -4.12
C VAL A 44 7.10 1.50 -5.05
N ARG A 45 6.11 1.10 -5.85
CA ARG A 45 5.25 2.00 -6.62
C ARG A 45 3.88 2.04 -5.97
N MET A 46 3.46 3.21 -5.54
CA MET A 46 2.18 3.47 -4.88
C MET A 46 1.16 3.91 -5.93
N LEU A 47 -0.04 3.32 -5.93
CA LEU A 47 -1.19 3.84 -6.66
C LEU A 47 -2.17 4.46 -5.66
N GLU A 48 -2.58 5.68 -5.95
CA GLU A 48 -3.63 6.38 -5.23
C GLU A 48 -4.62 6.96 -6.23
N ARG A 49 -5.91 6.76 -5.97
CA ARG A 49 -7.00 7.18 -6.85
C ARG A 49 -7.67 8.46 -6.39
N ASN A 50 -7.63 8.73 -5.09
CA ASN A 50 -8.24 9.91 -4.51
C ASN A 50 -7.29 11.10 -4.71
N PRO A 51 -7.69 12.13 -5.46
CA PRO A 51 -6.80 13.24 -5.80
C PRO A 51 -6.33 14.02 -4.58
N VAL A 52 -7.13 14.08 -3.51
CA VAL A 52 -6.75 14.78 -2.27
C VAL A 52 -5.68 13.97 -1.53
N VAL A 53 -5.84 12.65 -1.45
CA VAL A 53 -4.85 11.77 -0.81
C VAL A 53 -3.56 11.74 -1.63
N ALA A 54 -3.65 11.68 -2.96
CA ALA A 54 -2.50 11.75 -3.85
C ALA A 54 -1.73 13.06 -3.66
N ALA A 55 -2.41 14.21 -3.56
CA ALA A 55 -1.77 15.49 -3.29
C ALA A 55 -1.06 15.53 -1.92
N LEU A 56 -1.67 14.94 -0.89
CA LEU A 56 -1.04 14.82 0.44
C LEU A 56 0.22 13.92 0.41
N LEU A 57 0.17 12.82 -0.35
CA LEU A 57 1.32 11.94 -0.54
C LEU A 57 2.43 12.63 -1.35
N ASP A 58 2.07 13.33 -2.42
CA ASP A 58 3.02 14.04 -3.29
C ASP A 58 3.77 15.12 -2.50
N ASP A 59 3.08 15.92 -1.68
CA ASP A 59 3.71 16.88 -0.77
C ASP A 59 4.65 16.18 0.24
N GLY A 60 4.22 15.04 0.78
CA GLY A 60 5.04 14.21 1.66
C GLY A 60 6.31 13.69 1.00
N LEU A 61 6.20 13.19 -0.24
CA LEU A 61 7.31 12.70 -1.03
C LEU A 61 8.26 13.82 -1.43
N ALA A 62 7.75 14.98 -1.85
CA ALA A 62 8.59 16.14 -2.20
C ALA A 62 9.49 16.55 -1.03
N ARG A 63 8.94 16.63 0.18
CA ARG A 63 9.72 16.89 1.40
C ARG A 63 10.68 15.76 1.73
N GLY A 64 10.26 14.50 1.56
CA GLY A 64 11.11 13.34 1.80
C GLY A 64 12.29 13.24 0.82
N TYR A 65 12.09 13.56 -0.46
CA TYR A 65 13.13 13.56 -1.48
C TYR A 65 14.17 14.67 -1.25
N ALA A 66 13.75 15.78 -0.65
CA ALA A 66 14.65 16.88 -0.27
C ALA A 66 15.45 16.61 1.01
N ASP A 67 15.15 15.53 1.74
CA ASP A 67 15.85 15.17 2.97
C ASP A 67 17.27 14.66 2.69
N ALA A 68 18.25 15.16 3.44
CA ALA A 68 19.67 14.85 3.22
C ALA A 68 20.06 13.40 3.59
N GLU A 69 19.33 12.77 4.51
CA GLU A 69 19.62 11.41 4.97
C GLU A 69 18.87 10.38 4.10
N ILE A 70 17.60 10.63 3.80
CA ILE A 70 16.75 9.63 3.14
C ILE A 70 16.44 9.91 1.67
N GLY A 71 16.60 11.15 1.21
CA GLY A 71 16.07 11.60 -0.07
C GLY A 71 16.55 10.78 -1.26
N GLY A 72 17.84 10.46 -1.31
CA GLY A 72 18.44 9.69 -2.40
C GLY A 72 17.79 8.31 -2.58
N TRP A 73 17.76 7.49 -1.51
CA TRP A 73 17.16 6.16 -1.63
C TRP A 73 15.64 6.23 -1.71
N LEU A 74 15.00 7.23 -1.11
CA LEU A 74 13.55 7.38 -1.13
C LEU A 74 13.05 7.63 -2.55
N GLN A 75 13.73 8.50 -3.32
CA GLN A 75 13.37 8.79 -4.71
C GLN A 75 13.49 7.57 -5.63
N GLU A 76 14.45 6.68 -5.36
CA GLU A 76 14.64 5.44 -6.12
C GLU A 76 13.64 4.34 -5.73
N ARG A 77 13.18 4.34 -4.47
CA ARG A 77 12.46 3.21 -3.88
C ARG A 77 11.01 3.49 -3.54
N LEU A 78 10.54 4.73 -3.54
CA LEU A 78 9.15 5.05 -3.21
C LEU A 78 8.63 6.10 -4.18
N GLN A 79 7.73 5.69 -5.07
CA GLN A 79 7.19 6.53 -6.14
C GLN A 79 5.66 6.51 -6.12
N LEU A 80 5.04 7.65 -6.42
CA LEU A 80 3.59 7.79 -6.51
C LEU A 80 3.12 7.78 -7.97
N ILE A 81 2.05 7.04 -8.23
CA ILE A 81 1.30 7.01 -9.48
C ILE A 81 -0.14 7.40 -9.15
N HIS A 82 -0.57 8.59 -9.58
CA HIS A 82 -1.95 9.02 -9.40
C HIS A 82 -2.85 8.35 -10.46
N ALA A 83 -3.49 7.25 -10.08
CA ALA A 83 -4.36 6.48 -10.97
C ALA A 83 -5.28 5.54 -10.16
N SER A 84 -6.40 5.16 -10.76
CA SER A 84 -7.23 4.08 -10.23
C SER A 84 -6.55 2.72 -10.42
N SER A 85 -6.33 2.00 -9.33
CA SER A 85 -5.77 0.65 -9.38
C SER A 85 -6.64 -0.32 -10.19
N LEU A 86 -7.97 -0.14 -10.23
CA LEU A 86 -8.85 -1.01 -11.02
C LEU A 86 -8.55 -1.00 -12.52
N THR A 87 -8.02 0.11 -13.05
CA THR A 87 -7.73 0.25 -14.47
C THR A 87 -6.24 0.29 -14.76
N ALA A 88 -5.43 0.89 -13.89
CA ALA A 88 -4.01 1.10 -14.15
C ALA A 88 -3.12 -0.08 -13.74
N LEU A 89 -3.60 -1.01 -12.90
CA LEU A 89 -2.81 -2.16 -12.44
C LEU A 89 -2.28 -2.99 -13.63
N THR A 90 -3.08 -3.19 -14.68
CA THR A 90 -2.70 -4.01 -15.83
C THR A 90 -1.59 -3.40 -16.67
N ASP A 91 -1.44 -2.07 -16.62
CA ASP A 91 -0.48 -1.33 -17.44
C ASP A 91 0.87 -1.15 -16.74
N ILE A 92 0.97 -1.59 -15.47
CA ILE A 92 2.21 -1.49 -14.70
C ILE A 92 3.29 -2.39 -15.31
N THR A 93 4.31 -1.73 -15.84
CA THR A 93 5.53 -2.33 -16.36
C THR A 93 6.77 -1.64 -15.77
N PRO A 94 7.85 -2.37 -15.44
CA PRO A 94 7.93 -3.83 -15.38
C PRO A 94 7.00 -4.40 -14.28
N ARG A 95 6.58 -5.67 -14.46
CA ARG A 95 5.69 -6.35 -13.51
C ARG A 95 6.39 -6.57 -12.15
N PRO A 96 5.74 -6.25 -11.01
CA PRO A 96 6.31 -6.47 -9.69
C PRO A 96 6.29 -7.95 -9.28
N GLN A 97 7.11 -8.32 -8.30
CA GLN A 97 6.98 -9.62 -7.64
C GLN A 97 5.75 -9.63 -6.73
N VAL A 98 5.47 -8.51 -6.04
CA VAL A 98 4.39 -8.43 -5.05
C VAL A 98 3.43 -7.30 -5.37
N VAL A 99 2.13 -7.56 -5.19
CA VAL A 99 1.11 -6.52 -5.08
C VAL A 99 0.56 -6.52 -3.65
N TYR A 100 0.50 -5.35 -3.03
CA TYR A 100 -0.05 -5.12 -1.69
C TYR A 100 -1.39 -4.38 -1.78
N LEU A 101 -2.37 -4.84 -1.02
CA LEU A 101 -3.73 -4.30 -0.95
C LEU A 101 -4.14 -4.09 0.51
N ASP A 102 -4.56 -2.87 0.85
CA ASP A 102 -5.17 -2.44 2.12
C ASP A 102 -6.34 -1.47 1.83
N PRO A 103 -7.38 -1.90 1.09
CA PRO A 103 -8.53 -1.05 0.81
C PRO A 103 -9.27 -0.70 2.11
N MET A 104 -9.85 0.50 2.15
CA MET A 104 -10.60 1.00 3.29
C MET A 104 -11.86 0.16 3.53
N PHE A 105 -11.77 -0.78 4.47
CA PHE A 105 -12.88 -1.69 4.79
C PHE A 105 -14.02 -0.98 5.54
N PRO A 106 -15.31 -1.27 5.23
CA PRO A 106 -16.45 -0.73 5.95
C PRO A 106 -16.40 -1.10 7.44
N HIS A 107 -16.22 -0.10 8.30
CA HIS A 107 -16.20 -0.32 9.74
C HIS A 107 -17.60 -0.55 10.30
N LYS A 108 -17.81 -1.67 11.00
CA LYS A 108 -18.93 -1.77 11.94
C LYS A 108 -18.57 -0.97 13.20
N GLN A 109 -19.49 -0.13 13.65
CA GLN A 109 -19.28 0.71 14.82
C GLN A 109 -19.12 -0.17 16.07
N LYS A 110 -17.94 -0.08 16.69
CA LYS A 110 -17.67 -0.01 18.15
C LYS A 110 -16.21 -0.43 18.42
N SER A 111 -15.33 0.55 18.60
CA SER A 111 -14.26 0.54 19.62
C SER A 111 -13.39 1.80 19.55
N ALA A 112 -13.09 2.31 20.75
CA ALA A 112 -12.18 3.34 21.24
C ALA A 112 -11.21 4.04 20.25
N LEU A 113 -11.14 5.38 20.40
CA LEU A 113 -9.98 6.23 20.10
C LEU A 113 -9.21 5.85 18.82
N VAL A 114 -9.89 5.80 17.68
CA VAL A 114 -9.15 5.89 16.41
C VAL A 114 -8.39 7.23 16.48
N LYS A 115 -7.05 7.16 16.41
CA LYS A 115 -6.17 8.34 16.49
C LYS A 115 -6.70 9.43 15.55
N LYS A 116 -6.66 10.70 15.98
CA LYS A 116 -7.34 11.83 15.32
C LYS A 116 -7.10 11.85 13.81
N GLU A 117 -5.90 11.51 13.37
CA GLU A 117 -5.52 11.48 11.95
C GLU A 117 -6.37 10.47 11.15
N MET A 118 -6.57 9.28 11.69
CA MET A 118 -7.35 8.22 11.02
C MET A 118 -8.84 8.55 10.96
N ARG A 119 -9.37 9.38 11.86
CA ARG A 119 -10.77 9.84 11.79
C ARG A 119 -10.94 10.82 10.64
N VAL A 120 -10.05 11.81 10.53
CA VAL A 120 -10.06 12.81 9.45
C VAL A 120 -9.88 12.13 8.09
N PHE A 121 -8.92 11.20 7.99
CA PHE A 121 -8.68 10.45 6.76
C PHE A 121 -9.90 9.65 6.31
N LYS A 122 -10.57 8.95 7.24
CA LYS A 122 -11.77 8.17 6.92
C LYS A 122 -12.94 9.03 6.48
N SER A 123 -13.14 10.20 7.09
CA SER A 123 -14.20 11.12 6.66
C SER A 123 -13.95 11.69 5.26
N LEU A 124 -12.69 11.77 4.82
CA LEU A 124 -12.32 12.27 3.51
C LEU A 124 -12.48 11.20 2.41
N VAL A 125 -12.08 9.96 2.67
CA VAL A 125 -12.01 8.90 1.65
C VAL A 125 -13.29 8.07 1.57
N GLY A 126 -13.97 7.81 2.70
CA GLY A 126 -15.08 6.86 2.74
C GLY A 126 -14.64 5.39 2.54
N PRO A 127 -15.59 4.44 2.54
CA PRO A 127 -15.29 3.03 2.29
C PRO A 127 -15.04 2.76 0.80
N ASP A 128 -14.12 1.83 0.51
CA ASP A 128 -13.88 1.34 -0.84
C ASP A 128 -14.91 0.26 -1.21
N LEU A 129 -16.05 0.68 -1.75
CA LEU A 129 -17.16 -0.23 -2.11
C LEU A 129 -16.81 -1.20 -3.25
N ASP A 130 -15.79 -0.89 -4.02
CA ASP A 130 -15.29 -1.63 -5.18
C ASP A 130 -14.00 -2.42 -4.88
N ALA A 131 -13.63 -2.54 -3.60
CA ALA A 131 -12.41 -3.19 -3.15
C ALA A 131 -12.26 -4.65 -3.63
N ASP A 132 -13.37 -5.40 -3.71
CA ASP A 132 -13.35 -6.79 -4.17
C ASP A 132 -12.87 -6.91 -5.62
N GLY A 133 -13.07 -5.87 -6.43
CA GLY A 133 -12.58 -5.79 -7.81
C GLY A 133 -11.06 -5.70 -7.93
N LEU A 134 -10.32 -5.43 -6.85
CA LEU A 134 -8.86 -5.28 -6.88
C LEU A 134 -8.10 -6.61 -6.93
N LEU A 135 -8.68 -7.70 -6.42
CA LEU A 135 -7.94 -8.95 -6.23
C LEU A 135 -7.56 -9.61 -7.57
N ALA A 136 -8.49 -9.66 -8.51
CA ALA A 136 -8.25 -10.27 -9.83
C ALA A 136 -7.12 -9.57 -10.60
N PRO A 137 -7.14 -8.24 -10.85
CA PRO A 137 -6.06 -7.55 -11.53
C PRO A 137 -4.74 -7.59 -10.74
N ALA A 138 -4.78 -7.56 -9.40
CA ALA A 138 -3.58 -7.71 -8.58
C ALA A 138 -2.88 -9.07 -8.79
N ARG A 139 -3.65 -10.16 -8.87
CA ARG A 139 -3.11 -11.51 -9.14
C ARG A 139 -2.59 -11.65 -10.56
N GLN A 140 -3.18 -10.96 -11.52
CA GLN A 140 -2.70 -10.93 -12.90
C GLN A 140 -1.39 -10.14 -13.01
N LEU A 141 -1.24 -9.05 -12.26
CA LEU A 141 -0.03 -8.23 -12.27
C LEU A 141 1.14 -8.89 -11.53
N ALA A 142 0.93 -9.32 -10.28
CA ALA A 142 1.99 -9.88 -9.44
C ALA A 142 2.62 -11.14 -10.07
N THR A 143 3.94 -11.25 -10.06
CA THR A 143 4.64 -12.45 -10.55
C THR A 143 4.92 -13.49 -9.46
N LYS A 144 4.75 -13.13 -8.18
CA LYS A 144 4.98 -14.05 -7.03
C LYS A 144 3.82 -14.10 -6.05
N ARG A 145 3.35 -12.95 -5.53
CA ARG A 145 2.38 -12.92 -4.42
C ARG A 145 1.48 -11.70 -4.47
N VAL A 146 0.24 -11.87 -4.02
CA VAL A 146 -0.62 -10.77 -3.60
C VAL A 146 -0.80 -10.83 -2.09
N VAL A 147 -0.62 -9.70 -1.42
CA VAL A 147 -0.83 -9.56 0.02
C VAL A 147 -2.03 -8.66 0.24
N VAL A 148 -2.96 -9.11 1.07
CA VAL A 148 -4.14 -8.33 1.44
C VAL A 148 -4.17 -8.15 2.95
N LYS A 149 -4.14 -6.90 3.41
CA LYS A 149 -4.31 -6.54 4.81
C LYS A 149 -5.80 -6.55 5.15
N ARG A 150 -6.15 -7.21 6.25
CA ARG A 150 -7.53 -7.35 6.72
C ARG A 150 -7.58 -7.19 8.25
N PRO A 151 -8.61 -6.51 8.79
CA PRO A 151 -8.95 -6.62 10.20
C PRO A 151 -9.29 -8.07 10.56
N ASP A 152 -9.03 -8.47 11.81
CA ASP A 152 -9.23 -9.85 12.30
C ASP A 152 -10.63 -10.42 12.05
N TYR A 153 -11.66 -9.56 12.04
CA TYR A 153 -13.06 -9.94 11.85
C TYR A 153 -13.55 -9.84 10.40
N ALA A 154 -12.75 -9.27 9.50
CA ALA A 154 -13.19 -9.04 8.13
C ALA A 154 -13.09 -10.34 7.32
N PRO A 155 -14.08 -10.64 6.45
CA PRO A 155 -13.96 -11.78 5.53
C PRO A 155 -12.75 -11.59 4.60
N PRO A 156 -12.24 -12.64 3.94
CA PRO A 156 -11.26 -12.48 2.88
C PRO A 156 -11.77 -11.55 1.76
N LEU A 157 -10.87 -10.86 1.07
CA LEU A 157 -11.25 -9.98 -0.05
C LEU A 157 -11.79 -10.82 -1.21
N ALA A 158 -12.91 -10.38 -1.81
CA ALA A 158 -13.64 -11.12 -2.83
C ALA A 158 -14.05 -12.56 -2.44
N ASP A 159 -14.20 -12.84 -1.13
CA ASP A 159 -14.49 -14.17 -0.57
C ASP A 159 -13.49 -15.27 -0.95
N VAL A 160 -12.32 -14.89 -1.46
CA VAL A 160 -11.26 -15.83 -1.85
C VAL A 160 -10.38 -16.13 -0.64
N ARG A 161 -10.42 -17.38 -0.15
CA ARG A 161 -9.55 -17.83 0.94
C ARG A 161 -8.09 -17.86 0.53
N HIS A 162 -7.20 -17.69 1.50
CA HIS A 162 -5.77 -17.92 1.33
C HIS A 162 -5.52 -19.34 0.79
N ALA A 163 -4.75 -19.45 -0.29
CA ALA A 163 -4.26 -20.71 -0.83
C ALA A 163 -2.88 -21.04 -0.25
#